data_AF-A0A6B0SJP3-F1
#
_entry.id   AF-A0A6B0SJP3-F1
#
_cell.length_a   1.000
_cell.length_b   1.000
_cell.length_c   1.000
_cell.angle_alpha   90.00
_cell.angle_beta   90.00
_cell.angle_gamma   90.00
#
_symmetry.space_group_name_H-M   'P 1'
#
loop_
_entity.id
_entity.type
_entity.pdbx_description
1 polymer ?
#
loop_
_entity_poly.entity_id
_entity_poly.type
_entity_poly.pdbx_seq_one_letter_code
_entity_poly.pdbx_strand_id
1 'polypeptide(L)' 'MAEYRPGACNIGHAERRKRYLSGVAGFAATALLVAGVATLDASRTWLLAAVAPLFGGFLG' A
#
# COMPACT_ATOMS: atom_id res chain seq x y z
N MET A 1 22.12 3.01 -9.48
CA MET A 1 21.54 1.91 -8.68
C MET A 1 22.69 1.20 -8.00
N ALA A 2 22.59 0.86 -6.71
CA ALA A 2 23.64 0.08 -6.05
C ALA A 2 23.70 -1.29 -6.72
N GLU A 3 24.90 -1.73 -7.10
CA GLU A 3 25.11 -3.04 -7.71
C GLU A 3 24.71 -4.13 -6.71
N TYR A 4 23.90 -5.09 -7.18
CA TYR A 4 23.42 -6.18 -6.34
C TYR A 4 24.60 -6.99 -5.81
N ARG A 5 24.70 -7.12 -4.49
CA ARG A 5 25.70 -7.96 -3.82
C ARG A 5 25.05 -9.24 -3.29
N PRO A 6 25.43 -10.42 -3.79
CA PRO A 6 24.91 -11.69 -3.27
C PRO A 6 25.36 -11.90 -1.81
N GLY A 7 24.47 -12.46 -0.98
CA GLY A 7 24.73 -12.72 0.44
C GLY A 7 24.65 -11.49 1.36
N ALA A 8 24.39 -10.30 0.82
CA ALA A 8 24.19 -9.07 1.59
C ALA A 8 22.73 -8.58 1.49
N CYS A 9 22.30 -7.80 2.48
CA CYS A 9 21.03 -7.08 2.39
C CYS A 9 21.18 -5.88 1.42
N ASN A 10 20.66 -6.02 0.21
CA ASN A 10 20.69 -4.98 -0.83
C ASN A 10 19.62 -3.90 -0.64
N ILE A 11 18.75 -4.05 0.37
CA ILE A 11 17.68 -3.11 0.67
C ILE A 11 18.21 -2.03 1.62
N GLY A 12 18.66 -0.93 1.02
CA GLY A 12 19.12 0.27 1.75
C GLY A 12 17.98 1.02 2.45
N HIS A 13 18.34 2.02 3.27
CA HIS A 13 17.38 2.83 4.03
C HIS A 13 16.33 3.50 3.14
N ALA A 14 16.75 4.05 1.98
CA ALA A 14 15.84 4.67 1.03
C ALA A 14 14.80 3.68 0.49
N GLU A 15 15.21 2.46 0.19
CA GLU A 15 14.34 1.44 -0.40
C GLU A 15 13.39 0.83 0.64
N ARG A 16 13.80 0.76 1.91
CA ARG A 16 12.86 0.48 3.02
C ARG A 16 11.83 1.59 3.17
N ARG A 17 12.26 2.84 3.15
CA ARG A 17 11.37 4.00 3.28
C ARG A 17 10.32 4.02 2.18
N LYS A 18 10.69 3.73 0.92
CA LYS A 18 9.73 3.62 -0.19
C LYS A 18 8.65 2.57 0.08
N ARG A 19 9.04 1.36 0.50
CA ARG A 19 8.10 0.27 0.82
C ARG A 19 7.17 0.62 1.99
N TYR A 20 7.69 1.29 3.02
CA TYR A 20 6.84 1.76 4.12
C TYR A 20 5.87 2.85 3.65
N LEU A 21 6.33 3.82 2.86
CA LEU A 21 5.46 4.88 2.35
C LEU A 21 4.37 4.32 1.43
N SER A 22 4.70 3.38 0.55
CA SER A 22 3.70 2.74 -0.32
C SER A 22 2.68 1.94 0.51
N GLY A 23 3.14 1.18 1.51
CA GLY A 23 2.26 0.44 2.41
C GLY A 23 1.33 1.34 3.22
N VAL A 24 1.86 2.41 3.84
CA VAL A 24 1.07 3.36 4.63
C VAL A 24 0.07 4.11 3.76
N ALA A 25 0.47 4.57 2.58
CA ALA A 25 -0.43 5.25 1.66
C ALA A 25 -1.57 4.34 1.18
N GLY A 26 -1.26 3.08 0.80
CA GLY A 26 -2.26 2.10 0.41
C GLY A 26 -3.24 1.75 1.53
N PHE A 27 -2.74 1.58 2.75
CA PHE A 27 -3.58 1.36 3.93
C PHE A 27 -4.49 2.56 4.21
N ALA A 28 -3.94 3.78 4.21
CA ALA A 28 -4.72 4.99 4.45
C ALA A 28 -5.83 5.19 3.42
N ALA A 29 -5.52 5.00 2.13
CA ALA A 29 -6.52 5.07 1.06
C ALA A 29 -7.64 4.03 1.25
N THR A 30 -7.29 2.80 1.66
CA THR A 30 -8.28 1.76 1.93
C THR A 30 -9.16 2.11 3.13
N ALA A 31 -8.57 2.60 4.22
CA ALA A 31 -9.32 3.02 5.41
C ALA A 31 -10.32 4.13 5.08
N LEU A 32 -9.93 5.12 4.27
CA LEU A 32 -10.82 6.18 3.80
C LEU A 32 -11.97 5.62 2.95
N LEU A 33 -11.69 4.68 2.05
CA LEU A 33 -12.73 4.04 1.24
C LEU A 33 -13.75 3.28 2.11
N VAL A 34 -13.28 2.48 3.07
CA VAL A 34 -14.15 1.74 4.00
C VAL A 34 -14.98 2.69 4.85
N ALA A 35 -14.36 3.74 5.39
CA ALA A 35 -15.06 4.76 6.18
C ALA A 35 -16.12 5.49 5.35
N GLY A 36 -15.82 5.82 4.08
CA GLY A 36 -16.78 6.42 3.16
C GLY A 36 -17.98 5.50 2.90
N VAL A 37 -17.73 4.21 2.64
CA VAL A 37 -18.83 3.23 2.46
C VAL A 37 -19.70 3.12 3.70
N ALA A 38 -19.08 3.12 4.89
CA ALA A 38 -19.79 3.00 6.16
C ALA A 38 -20.62 4.24 6.54
N THR A 39 -20.26 5.43 6.04
CA THR A 39 -20.87 6.70 6.46
C THR A 39 -21.77 7.36 5.41
N LEU A 40 -21.61 7.01 4.12
CA LEU A 40 -22.28 7.67 3.00
C LEU A 40 -23.42 6.85 2.36
N ASP A 41 -23.98 5.88 3.09
CA ASP A 41 -25.04 4.97 2.62
C ASP A 41 -24.73 4.33 1.25
N ALA A 42 -23.43 4.10 0.99
CA ALA A 42 -22.97 3.58 -0.27
C ALA A 42 -23.22 2.06 -0.36
N SER A 43 -23.38 1.56 -1.59
CA SER A 43 -23.46 0.12 -1.81
C SER A 43 -22.22 -0.60 -1.27
N ARG A 44 -22.43 -1.69 -0.53
CA ARG A 44 -21.34 -2.54 0.00
C ARG A 44 -20.45 -3.13 -1.10
N THR A 45 -20.92 -3.17 -2.35
CA THR A 45 -20.11 -3.60 -3.50
C THR A 45 -18.86 -2.73 -3.71
N TRP A 46 -18.87 -1.48 -3.24
CA TRP A 46 -17.69 -0.61 -3.28
C TRP A 46 -16.51 -1.15 -2.46
N LEU A 47 -16.74 -2.02 -1.47
CA LEU A 47 -15.67 -2.65 -0.71
C LEU A 47 -14.77 -3.54 -1.57
N LEU A 48 -15.23 -4.00 -2.74
CA LEU A 48 -14.37 -4.72 -3.70
C LEU A 48 -13.21 -3.86 -4.20
N ALA A 49 -13.41 -2.53 -4.28
CA ALA A 49 -12.36 -1.61 -4.71
C ALA A 49 -11.22 -1.51 -3.68
N ALA A 50 -11.42 -1.94 -2.42
CA ALA A 50 -10.39 -1.97 -1.39
C ALA A 50 -9.19 -2.87 -1.75
N VAL A 51 -9.37 -3.87 -2.62
CA VAL A 51 -8.30 -4.77 -3.06
C VAL A 51 -7.16 -3.97 -3.72
N ALA A 52 -7.47 -3.00 -4.58
CA ALA A 52 -6.45 -2.25 -5.30
C ALA A 52 -5.49 -1.47 -4.37
N PRO A 53 -5.95 -0.57 -3.48
CA PRO A 53 -5.06 0.18 -2.59
C PRO A 53 -4.42 -0.69 -1.49
N LEU A 54 -5.09 -1.74 -1.02
CA LEU A 54 -4.55 -2.60 0.04
C LEU A 54 -3.39 -3.47 -0.47
N PHE A 55 -3.43 -3.90 -1.74
CA PHE A 55 -2.37 -4.66 -2.38
C PHE A 55 -1.43 -3.80 -3.23
N GLY A 56 -1.77 -2.55 -3.55
CA GLY A 56 -0.94 -1.64 -4.35
C GLY A 56 0.43 -1.33 -3.74
N GLY A 57 0.57 -1.46 -2.41
CA GLY A 57 1.86 -1.36 -1.73
C GLY A 57 2.90 -2.39 -2.15
N PHE A 58 2.48 -3.52 -2.75
CA PHE A 58 3.37 -4.55 -3.29
C PHE A 58 4.08 -4.16 -4.60
N LEU A 59 3.67 -3.06 -5.26
CA LEU A 59 4.34 -2.54 -6.46
C LEU A 59 5.61 -1.74 -6.14
N GLY A 60 6.01 -1.68 -4.86
CA GLY A 60 7.19 -0.96 -4.35
C GLY A 60 8.52 -1.69 -4.47
#